data_AF-A0A804IDH4-F1
#
_entry.id   AF-A0A804IDH4-F1
#
_cell.length_a   1.000
_cell.length_b   1.000
_cell.length_c   1.000
_cell.angle_alpha   90.00
_cell.angle_beta   90.00
_cell.angle_gamma   90.00
#
_symmetry.space_group_name_H-M   'P 1'
#
loop_
_entity.id
_entity.type
_entity.pdbx_description
1 polymer ?
#
loop_
_entity_poly.entity_id
_entity_poly.type
_entity_poly.pdbx_seq_one_letter_code
_entity_poly.pdbx_strand_id
1 'polypeptide(L)'
;MLLLDSLHKTDPRRLEPDIRRFVLDIYRSEEREENEDFLSEIPLLIPKVPQQKKGEECGIFVLYFLHLFMQNVPRSYTEEGCPCFVNEDWFKLEELESFHNEIHSAWKSKGLMEVQ
;
A
#
# COMPACT_ATOMS: atom_id res chain seq x y z
N MET A 1 3.47 -3.71 -10.10
CA MET A 1 3.72 -3.15 -8.75
C MET A 1 2.69 -2.06 -8.47
N LEU A 2 2.16 -1.98 -7.25
CA LEU A 2 1.20 -0.96 -6.85
C LEU A 2 1.78 -0.14 -5.69
N LEU A 3 1.88 1.17 -5.86
CA LEU A 3 2.38 2.10 -4.84
C LEU A 3 1.27 3.04 -4.40
N LEU A 4 0.86 2.91 -3.14
CA LEU A 4 -0.22 3.71 -2.54
C LEU A 4 0.42 4.76 -1.63
N ASP A 5 0.16 6.04 -1.89
CA ASP A 5 0.70 7.18 -1.15
C ASP A 5 -0.43 8.12 -0.74
N SER A 6 -0.62 8.28 0.57
CA SER A 6 -1.60 9.18 1.19
C SER A 6 -1.08 10.59 1.38
N LEU A 7 0.23 10.85 1.26
CA LEU A 7 0.83 12.17 1.47
C LEU A 7 0.89 12.98 0.16
N HIS A 8 1.22 12.33 -0.96
CA HIS A 8 1.31 12.90 -2.31
C HIS A 8 2.11 14.22 -2.41
N LYS A 9 3.11 14.40 -1.53
CA LYS A 9 3.96 15.61 -1.48
C LYS A 9 5.30 15.48 -2.21
N THR A 10 5.70 14.26 -2.54
CA THR A 10 6.98 13.97 -3.20
C THR A 10 6.74 13.10 -4.41
N ASP A 11 7.58 13.21 -5.44
CA ASP A 11 7.51 12.33 -6.61
C ASP A 11 7.62 10.85 -6.17
N PRO A 12 6.54 10.05 -6.26
CA PRO A 12 6.55 8.67 -5.83
C PRO A 12 7.42 7.78 -6.73
N ARG A 13 7.71 8.21 -7.97
CA ARG A 13 8.55 7.45 -8.91
C ARG A 13 10.01 7.39 -8.49
N ARG A 14 10.46 8.26 -7.57
CA ARG A 14 11.82 8.21 -7.03
C ARG A 14 12.15 6.87 -6.35
N LEU A 15 11.14 6.16 -5.85
CA LEU A 15 11.31 4.86 -5.19
C LEU A 15 11.35 3.69 -6.19
N GLU A 16 10.98 3.92 -7.44
CA GLU A 16 10.88 2.86 -8.45
C GLU A 16 12.20 2.08 -8.63
N PRO A 17 13.39 2.72 -8.74
CA PRO A 17 14.64 1.98 -8.86
C PRO A 17 14.93 1.06 -7.67
N ASP A 18 14.70 1.56 -6.45
CA ASP A 18 14.96 0.81 -5.22
C ASP A 18 13.99 -0.36 -5.06
N ILE A 19 12.70 -0.16 -5.37
CA ILE A 19 11.70 -1.23 -5.36
C ILE A 19 12.06 -2.31 -6.38
N ARG A 20 12.44 -1.92 -7.60
CA ARG A 20 12.86 -2.88 -8.65
C ARG A 20 14.08 -3.67 -8.23
N ARG A 21 15.07 -3.02 -7.61
CA ARG A 21 16.25 -3.70 -7.08
C ARG A 21 15.90 -4.70 -5.98
N PHE A 22 15.02 -4.32 -5.06
CA PHE A 22 14.53 -5.21 -4.02
C PHE A 22 13.83 -6.46 -4.58
N VAL A 23 12.97 -6.30 -5.59
CA VAL A 23 12.31 -7.43 -6.26
C VAL A 23 13.34 -8.33 -6.96
N LEU A 24 14.33 -7.75 -7.63
CA LEU A 24 15.42 -8.51 -8.26
C LEU A 24 16.22 -9.33 -7.26
N ASP A 25 16.54 -8.76 -6.10
CA ASP A 25 17.28 -9.44 -5.07
C ASP A 25 16.48 -10.61 -4.48
N ILE A 26 15.15 -10.49 -4.36
CA ILE A 26 14.26 -11.61 -4.03
C ILE A 26 14.36 -12.72 -5.08
N TYR A 27 14.22 -12.38 -6.36
CA TYR A 27 14.27 -13.38 -7.45
C TYR A 27 15.61 -14.12 -7.47
N ARG A 28 16.71 -13.40 -7.32
CA ARG A 28 18.05 -13.98 -7.22
C ARG A 28 18.19 -14.89 -6.00
N SER A 29 17.64 -14.50 -4.85
CA SER A 29 17.67 -15.31 -3.64
C SER A 29 16.86 -16.61 -3.75
N GLU A 30 15.85 -16.62 -4.62
CA GLU A 30 15.03 -17.78 -4.95
C GLU A 30 15.58 -18.59 -6.14
N GLU A 31 16.82 -18.31 -6.59
CA GLU A 31 17.50 -18.97 -7.72
C GLU A 31 16.69 -18.92 -9.03
N ARG A 32 15.90 -17.86 -9.21
CA ARG A 32 15.08 -17.65 -10.39
C ARG A 32 15.89 -17.11 -11.56
N GLU A 33 15.49 -17.45 -12.79
CA GLU A 33 16.21 -17.08 -14.02
C GLU A 33 15.86 -15.69 -14.54
N GLU A 34 14.76 -15.07 -14.07
CA GLU A 34 14.34 -13.76 -14.57
C GLU A 34 15.35 -12.65 -14.22
N ASN A 35 15.59 -11.77 -15.19
CA ASN A 35 16.62 -10.75 -15.15
C ASN A 35 16.04 -9.33 -15.01
N GLU A 36 16.91 -8.32 -15.06
CA GLU A 36 16.47 -6.91 -14.94
C GLU A 36 15.51 -6.50 -16.05
N ASP A 37 15.67 -7.03 -17.27
CA ASP A 37 14.78 -6.74 -18.41
C ASP A 37 13.36 -7.23 -18.14
N PHE A 38 13.22 -8.47 -17.64
CA PHE A 38 11.90 -9.02 -17.25
C PHE A 38 11.23 -8.14 -16.20
N LEU A 39 11.98 -7.70 -15.18
CA LEU A 39 11.42 -6.86 -14.14
C LEU A 39 11.00 -5.50 -14.70
N SER A 40 11.74 -4.95 -15.66
CA SER A 40 11.43 -3.65 -16.29
C SER A 40 10.04 -3.61 -16.91
N GLU A 41 9.56 -4.75 -17.43
CA GLU A 41 8.23 -4.92 -18.00
C GLU A 41 7.11 -4.89 -16.95
N ILE A 42 7.41 -5.11 -15.66
CA ILE A 42 6.42 -5.01 -14.58
C ILE A 42 6.09 -3.53 -14.36
N PRO A 43 4.84 -3.08 -14.62
CA PRO A 43 4.49 -1.68 -14.49
C PRO A 43 4.44 -1.24 -13.02
N LEU A 44 4.94 -0.03 -12.72
CA LEU A 44 4.66 0.66 -11.47
C LEU A 44 3.40 1.51 -11.60
N LEU A 45 2.33 1.10 -10.93
CA LEU A 45 1.05 1.79 -10.89
C LEU A 45 0.97 2.64 -9.63
N ILE A 46 0.61 3.91 -9.80
CA ILE A 46 0.51 4.90 -8.72
C ILE A 46 -0.88 5.53 -8.80
N PRO A 47 -1.93 4.83 -8.34
CA PRO A 47 -3.30 5.34 -8.40
C PRO A 47 -3.47 6.52 -7.46
N LYS A 48 -4.47 7.36 -7.76
CA LYS A 48 -4.99 8.30 -6.77
C LYS A 48 -5.76 7.52 -5.71
N VAL A 49 -5.58 7.91 -4.47
CA VAL A 49 -6.27 7.38 -3.29
C VAL A 49 -6.73 8.54 -2.40
N PRO A 50 -7.66 8.32 -1.45
CA PRO A 50 -7.96 9.33 -0.44
C PRO A 50 -6.66 9.82 0.23
N GLN A 51 -6.48 11.14 0.27
CA GLN A 51 -5.25 11.78 0.74
C GLN A 51 -5.39 12.23 2.18
N GLN A 52 -4.33 12.09 2.96
CA GLN A 52 -4.25 12.58 4.33
C GLN A 52 -4.21 14.11 4.36
N LYS A 53 -4.80 14.71 5.39
CA LYS A 53 -4.77 16.18 5.56
C LYS A 53 -3.59 16.62 6.41
N LYS A 54 -3.18 15.80 7.38
CA LYS A 54 -2.07 16.09 8.30
C LYS A 54 -0.87 15.19 8.04
N GLY A 55 0.34 15.65 8.35
CA GLY A 55 1.58 14.88 8.12
C GLY A 55 1.70 13.61 8.97
N GLU A 56 0.99 13.53 10.09
CA GLU A 56 1.14 12.47 11.11
C GLU A 56 0.19 11.28 10.88
N GLU A 57 -0.70 11.35 9.89
CA GLU A 57 -1.75 10.36 9.66
C GLU A 57 -1.32 9.22 8.71
N CYS A 58 -0.14 9.30 8.09
CA CYS A 58 0.26 8.33 7.04
C CYS A 58 0.25 6.87 7.52
N GLY A 59 0.63 6.63 8.77
CA GLY A 59 0.66 5.28 9.34
C GLY A 59 -0.71 4.60 9.33
N ILE A 60 -1.78 5.33 9.71
CA ILE A 60 -3.13 4.75 9.74
C ILE A 60 -3.69 4.55 8.33
N PHE A 61 -3.37 5.44 7.39
CA PHE A 61 -3.72 5.27 5.98
C PHE A 61 -3.09 3.99 5.40
N VAL A 62 -1.80 3.75 5.65
CA VAL A 62 -1.11 2.52 5.20
C VAL A 62 -1.79 1.27 5.75
N LEU A 63 -2.12 1.25 7.05
CA LEU A 63 -2.82 0.12 7.66
C LEU A 63 -4.20 -0.10 7.04
N TYR A 64 -4.93 0.97 6.75
CA TYR A 64 -6.26 0.86 6.17
C TYR A 64 -6.23 0.46 4.69
N PHE A 65 -5.25 0.95 3.92
CA PHE A 65 -5.01 0.47 2.56
C PHE A 65 -4.77 -1.04 2.53
N LEU A 66 -3.94 -1.56 3.43
CA LEU A 66 -3.70 -3.00 3.55
C LEU A 66 -4.98 -3.75 3.94
N HIS A 67 -5.74 -3.23 4.91
CA HIS A 67 -7.00 -3.83 5.32
C HIS A 67 -7.98 -3.94 4.14
N LEU A 68 -8.27 -2.84 3.46
CA LEU A 68 -9.19 -2.81 2.31
C LEU A 68 -8.68 -3.65 1.15
N PHE A 69 -7.39 -3.59 0.85
CA PHE A 69 -6.79 -4.42 -0.20
C PHE A 69 -7.00 -5.90 0.10
N MET A 70 -6.72 -6.35 1.33
CA MET A 70 -6.90 -7.75 1.74
C MET A 70 -8.36 -8.22 1.72
N GLN A 71 -9.31 -7.33 2.00
CA GLN A 71 -10.75 -7.65 1.89
C GLN A 71 -11.23 -7.75 0.44
N ASN A 72 -10.61 -7.00 -0.48
CA ASN A 72 -11.06 -6.86 -1.86
C ASN A 72 -10.10 -7.47 -2.89
N VAL A 73 -9.17 -8.34 -2.46
CA VAL A 73 -8.21 -9.00 -3.37
C VAL A 73 -9.00 -9.71 -4.46
N PRO A 74 -8.81 -9.33 -5.74
CA PRO A 74 -9.47 -10.02 -6.84
C PRO A 74 -9.07 -11.50 -6.82
N ARG A 75 -10.04 -12.40 -6.98
CA ARG A 75 -9.76 -13.85 -7.09
C ARG A 75 -8.90 -14.20 -8.30
N SER A 76 -8.88 -13.32 -9.31
CA SER A 76 -8.00 -13.37 -10.46
C SER A 76 -7.60 -11.94 -10.85
N TYR A 77 -6.31 -11.73 -11.10
CA TYR A 77 -5.83 -10.49 -11.72
C TYR A 77 -6.09 -10.60 -13.23
N THR A 78 -6.96 -9.75 -13.79
CA THR A 78 -7.00 -9.56 -15.25
C THR A 78 -5.82 -8.67 -15.64
N GLU A 79 -5.33 -8.81 -16.88
CA GLU A 79 -4.16 -8.08 -17.41
C GLU A 79 -4.39 -6.55 -17.50
N GLU A 80 -5.59 -6.07 -17.15
CA GLU A 80 -6.10 -4.74 -17.38
C GLU A 80 -5.84 -3.80 -16.17
N GLY A 81 -4.56 -3.58 -15.84
CA GLY A 81 -4.14 -2.44 -15.01
C GLY A 81 -4.52 -2.48 -13.52
N CYS A 82 -4.61 -1.28 -12.92
CA CYS A 82 -4.80 -1.07 -11.47
C CYS A 82 -6.10 -1.73 -11.00
N PRO A 83 -6.18 -2.33 -9.79
CA PRO A 83 -7.43 -2.92 -9.32
C PRO A 83 -8.53 -1.87 -9.37
N CYS A 84 -9.66 -2.19 -10.02
CA CYS A 84 -10.74 -1.23 -10.33
C CYS A 84 -11.29 -0.50 -9.09
N PHE A 85 -11.07 -1.05 -7.90
CA PHE A 85 -11.52 -0.48 -6.63
C PHE A 85 -10.57 0.58 -6.03
N VAL A 86 -9.32 0.68 -6.48
CA VAL A 86 -8.36 1.65 -5.94
C VAL A 86 -8.44 2.96 -6.72
N ASN A 87 -9.13 3.94 -6.14
CA ASN A 87 -9.32 5.28 -6.70
C ASN A 87 -9.46 6.35 -5.60
N GLU A 88 -9.67 7.60 -5.98
CA GLU A 88 -9.79 8.73 -5.04
C GLU A 88 -11.01 8.67 -4.11
N ASP A 89 -12.03 7.90 -4.47
CA ASP A 89 -13.26 7.65 -3.70
C ASP A 89 -13.26 6.25 -3.04
N TRP A 90 -12.10 5.59 -2.96
CA TRP A 90 -11.99 4.20 -2.49
C TRP A 90 -12.61 3.99 -1.10
N PHE A 91 -12.55 4.99 -0.23
CA PHE A 91 -13.22 5.01 1.06
C PHE A 91 -13.47 6.44 1.51
N LYS A 92 -14.38 6.59 2.47
CA LYS A 92 -14.65 7.85 3.15
C LYS A 92 -13.78 8.00 4.39
N LEU A 93 -13.46 9.24 4.76
CA LEU A 93 -12.60 9.51 5.92
C LEU A 93 -13.25 9.06 7.23
N GLU A 94 -14.57 9.06 7.32
CA GLU A 94 -15.31 8.56 8.49
C GLU A 94 -15.11 7.06 8.70
N GLU A 95 -14.93 6.29 7.62
CA GLU A 95 -14.65 4.85 7.69
C GLU A 95 -13.23 4.60 8.22
N LEU A 96 -12.25 5.41 7.78
CA LEU A 96 -10.89 5.41 8.30
C LEU A 96 -10.85 5.78 9.79
N GLU A 97 -11.64 6.77 10.21
CA GLU A 97 -11.75 7.18 11.62
C GLU A 97 -12.33 6.05 12.49
N SER A 98 -13.37 5.35 12.01
CA SER A 98 -13.92 4.17 12.70
C SER A 98 -12.85 3.09 12.86
N PHE A 99 -12.14 2.77 11.78
CA PHE A 99 -11.05 1.79 11.77
C PHE A 99 -9.92 2.15 12.75
N HIS A 100 -9.53 3.43 12.81
CA HIS A 100 -8.54 3.92 13.77
C HIS A 100 -8.97 3.68 15.21
N ASN A 101 -10.24 3.99 15.54
CA ASN A 101 -10.80 3.80 16.87
C ASN A 101 -10.88 2.30 17.24
N GLU A 102 -11.19 1.43 16.28
CA GLU A 102 -11.20 -0.02 16.46
C GLU A 102 -9.80 -0.57 16.76
N ILE A 103 -8.78 -0.17 15.99
CA ILE A 103 -7.38 -0.55 16.24
C ILE A 103 -6.95 -0.08 17.63
N HIS A 104 -7.20 1.19 17.96
CA HIS A 104 -6.82 1.75 19.25
C HIS A 104 -7.49 1.00 20.41
N SER A 105 -8.77 0.67 20.27
CA SER A 105 -9.52 -0.13 21.25
C SER A 105 -8.95 -1.55 21.38
N ALA A 106 -8.56 -2.17 20.27
CA ALA A 106 -7.96 -3.50 20.24
C ALA A 106 -6.54 -3.53 20.85
N TRP A 107 -5.74 -2.48 20.67
CA TRP A 107 -4.43 -2.38 21.32
C TRP A 107 -4.54 -2.12 22.82
N LYS A 108 -5.48 -1.26 23.22
CA LYS A 108 -5.77 -1.00 24.63
C LYS A 108 -6.21 -2.28 25.36
N SER A 109 -7.09 -3.07 24.76
CA SER A 109 -7.55 -4.33 25.38
C SER A 109 -6.46 -5.40 25.46
N LYS A 110 -5.44 -5.33 24.61
CA LYS A 110 -4.28 -6.23 24.62
C LYS A 110 -3.11 -5.75 25.48
N GLY A 111 -3.24 -4.61 26.16
CA GLY A 111 -2.16 -4.05 26.98
C GLY A 111 -0.94 -3.58 26.18
N LEU A 112 -1.09 -3.33 24.88
CA LEU A 112 0.01 -2.91 23.98
C LEU A 112 0.20 -1.38 23.96
N MET A 113 -0.56 -0.65 24.77
CA MET A 113 -0.48 0.80 24.93
C MET A 113 0.11 1.18 26.30
N GLU A 114 1.26 0.60 26.62
CA GLU A 114 2.18 1.15 27.63
C GLU A 114 3.52 1.44 26.94
N VAL A 115 3.62 2.59 26.30
CA VAL A 115 4.91 3.19 25.98
C VAL A 115 4.85 4.62 26.49
N GLN A 116 5.64 4.87 27.54
CA GLN A 116 5.88 6.19 28.13
C GLN A 116 6.63 7.10 27.17
#